data_AF-A0A2E4SCS2-F1
#
_entry.id   AF-A0A2E4SCS2-F1
#
_cell.length_a   1.000
_cell.length_b   1.000
_cell.length_c   1.000
_cell.angle_alpha   90.00
_cell.angle_beta   90.00
_cell.angle_gamma   90.00
#
_symmetry.space_group_name_H-M   'P 1'
#
loop_
_entity.id
_entity.type
_entity.pdbx_description
1 polymer ?
#
loop_
_entity_poly.entity_id
_entity_poly.type
_entity_poly.pdbx_seq_one_letter_code
_entity_poly.pdbx_strand_id
1 'polypeptide(L)'
;MGGGKETPRQKMIGLMYLVLMAMLAMNVSKEIINAFVTLNNKLESSIEQTEAANSELSGFFESAFTTLKAQGAPPSELARVEMHKNTNDTIVEFTRKMANDIVKRNLFILISALDPNTTFDEIDGIDKAILSEDPAAKSRLEALITKVNGMGLMKEEEEGEHADHGDDHEGPFKNVLFDIDDDGYIHIKDLGGYMKKDDYDTPTRLMAGPDFEHIAEEGKHFMENIQNYRNKLCSLIADHPSDTMEDGSVYQYKFDTSAFENPKFLNSEADRNNFKAQVDSTLDVMVKEKKIAEADKHAIRDIYVRMTIPEKVMNHGKEYPWIFGQFDHAPIVAASAVMTSVRSDVLQVQNLASTHIKSRVKVQNFNFNKIDPLAFSSTSYINQGDSLGLKVMIAAYDSSEAMELRYWEDDSSQFKKP
;
A
#
# COMPACT_ATOMS: atom_id res chain seq x y z
N MET A 1 -50.59 16.03 35.13
CA MET A 1 -49.51 16.79 35.80
C MET A 1 -48.68 17.39 34.67
N GLY A 2 -48.75 18.65 34.29
CA GLY A 2 -48.53 19.88 35.05
C GLY A 2 -47.95 20.91 34.07
N GLY A 3 -48.68 21.19 32.97
CA GLY A 3 -48.27 22.13 31.93
C GLY A 3 -48.62 23.56 32.30
N GLY A 4 -47.94 24.13 33.29
CA GLY A 4 -47.98 25.58 33.52
C GLY A 4 -47.35 26.29 32.32
N LYS A 5 -47.99 27.33 31.78
CA LYS A 5 -47.39 28.17 30.74
C LYS A 5 -46.05 28.68 31.25
N GLU A 6 -44.94 28.25 30.63
CA GLU A 6 -43.59 28.68 31.01
C GLU A 6 -43.53 30.21 31.08
N THR A 7 -42.98 30.71 32.19
CA THR A 7 -42.78 32.15 32.37
C THR A 7 -41.81 32.67 31.30
N PRO A 8 -41.90 33.94 30.87
CA PRO A 8 -40.96 34.52 29.90
C PRO A 8 -39.49 34.33 30.27
N ARG A 9 -39.17 34.30 31.57
CA ARG A 9 -37.84 33.98 32.09
C ARG A 9 -37.43 32.53 31.80
N GLN A 10 -38.31 31.55 32.02
CA GLN A 10 -38.04 30.14 31.70
C GLN A 10 -37.85 29.93 30.20
N LYS A 11 -38.63 30.63 29.36
CA LYS A 11 -38.43 30.61 27.90
C LYS A 11 -37.09 31.19 27.48
N MET A 12 -36.67 32.31 28.09
CA MET A 12 -35.35 32.90 27.85
C MET A 12 -34.22 31.96 28.28
N ILE A 13 -34.35 31.32 29.44
CA ILE A 13 -33.36 30.35 29.93
C ILE A 13 -33.31 29.10 29.02
N GLY A 14 -34.46 28.57 28.61
CA GLY A 14 -34.54 27.43 27.69
C GLY A 14 -33.93 27.75 26.32
N LEU A 15 -34.17 28.96 25.80
CA LEU A 15 -33.59 29.42 24.54
C LEU A 15 -32.07 29.64 24.67
N MET A 16 -31.59 30.18 25.79
CA MET A 16 -30.15 30.28 26.06
C MET A 16 -29.49 28.91 26.18
N TYR A 17 -30.15 27.93 26.79
CA TYR A 17 -29.60 26.57 26.93
C TYR A 17 -29.54 25.85 25.57
N LEU A 18 -30.55 26.05 24.70
CA LEU A 18 -30.54 25.57 23.32
C LEU A 18 -29.42 26.24 22.51
N VAL A 19 -29.24 27.55 22.63
CA VAL A 19 -28.15 28.28 21.95
C VAL A 19 -26.78 27.83 22.46
N LEU A 20 -26.61 27.66 23.77
CA LEU A 20 -25.37 27.14 24.37
C LEU A 20 -25.08 25.71 23.90
N MET A 21 -26.08 24.81 23.91
CA MET A 21 -25.93 23.46 23.38
C MET A 21 -25.56 23.48 21.89
N ALA A 22 -26.17 24.36 21.10
CA ALA A 22 -25.84 24.51 19.69
C ALA A 22 -24.42 25.03 19.47
N MET A 23 -23.96 26.00 20.26
CA MET A 23 -22.58 26.52 20.20
C MET A 23 -21.56 25.46 20.64
N LEU A 24 -21.85 24.69 21.70
CA LEU A 24 -21.01 23.56 22.12
C LEU A 24 -20.95 22.48 21.04
N ALA A 25 -22.08 22.11 20.45
CA ALA A 25 -22.14 21.13 19.36
C ALA A 25 -21.37 21.60 18.10
N MET A 26 -21.39 22.89 17.79
CA MET A 26 -20.63 23.48 16.68
C MET A 26 -19.11 23.47 16.92
N ASN A 27 -18.67 23.52 18.18
CA ASN A 27 -17.25 23.45 18.51
C ASN A 27 -16.75 21.99 18.57
N VAL A 28 -17.54 21.07 19.15
CA VAL A 28 -17.22 19.64 19.20
C VAL A 28 -17.08 19.05 17.80
N SER A 29 -17.88 19.50 16.82
CA SER A 29 -17.74 19.03 15.43
C SER A 29 -16.38 19.38 14.81
N LYS A 30 -15.83 20.56 15.09
CA LYS A 30 -14.52 20.98 14.57
C LYS A 30 -13.36 20.18 15.16
N GLU A 31 -13.43 19.87 16.46
CA GLU A 31 -12.42 19.03 17.13
C GLU A 31 -12.43 17.61 16.57
N ILE A 32 -13.61 17.01 16.37
CA ILE A 32 -13.76 15.69 15.76
C ILE A 32 -13.21 15.68 14.33
N ILE A 33 -13.52 16.69 13.52
CA ILE A 33 -13.00 16.83 12.15
C ILE A 33 -11.48 16.92 12.14
N ASN A 34 -10.88 17.72 13.01
CA ASN A 34 -9.41 17.83 13.10
C ASN A 34 -8.75 16.54 13.59
N ALA A 35 -9.43 15.75 14.43
CA ALA A 35 -8.95 14.44 14.84
C ALA A 35 -8.85 13.47 13.64
N PHE A 36 -9.80 13.53 12.71
CA PHE A 36 -9.72 12.74 11.46
C PHE A 36 -8.54 13.17 10.58
N VAL A 37 -8.27 14.48 10.46
CA VAL A 37 -7.08 14.95 9.73
C VAL A 37 -5.79 14.44 10.39
N THR A 38 -5.70 14.53 11.72
CA THR A 38 -4.53 14.01 12.45
C THR A 38 -4.37 12.49 12.28
N LEU A 39 -5.49 11.75 12.28
CA LEU A 39 -5.48 10.32 12.02
C LEU A 39 -4.99 10.03 10.59
N ASN A 40 -5.51 10.77 9.60
CA ASN A 40 -5.11 10.62 8.21
C ASN A 40 -3.60 10.81 8.03
N ASN A 41 -3.05 11.89 8.56
CA ASN A 41 -1.61 12.18 8.43
C ASN A 41 -0.75 11.11 9.12
N LYS A 42 -1.21 10.55 10.24
CA LYS A 42 -0.53 9.42 10.89
C LYS A 42 -0.57 8.14 10.03
N LEU A 43 -1.67 7.90 9.33
CA LEU A 43 -1.77 6.77 8.42
C LEU A 43 -0.88 6.97 7.20
N GLU A 44 -0.81 8.17 6.62
CA GLU A 44 0.12 8.48 5.51
C GLU A 44 1.58 8.28 5.93
N SER A 45 2.00 8.77 7.11
CA SER A 45 3.36 8.51 7.61
C SER A 45 3.64 7.02 7.86
N SER A 46 2.63 6.25 8.27
CA SER A 46 2.76 4.79 8.39
C SER A 46 2.83 4.09 7.04
N ILE A 47 2.20 4.66 6.01
CA ILE A 47 2.23 4.18 4.64
C ILE A 47 3.62 4.37 4.05
N GLU A 48 4.21 5.56 4.19
CA GLU A 48 5.59 5.86 3.76
C GLU A 48 6.59 4.83 4.32
N GLN A 49 6.49 4.52 5.61
CA GLN A 49 7.34 3.51 6.25
C GLN A 49 7.13 2.10 5.67
N THR A 50 5.88 1.76 5.33
CA THR A 50 5.54 0.45 4.74
C THR A 50 6.02 0.36 3.29
N GLU A 51 5.91 1.44 2.52
CA GLU A 51 6.42 1.53 1.14
C GLU A 51 7.95 1.41 1.11
N ALA A 52 8.66 2.09 2.03
CA ALA A 52 10.10 1.92 2.19
C ALA A 52 10.49 0.45 2.45
N ALA A 53 9.81 -0.21 3.40
CA ALA A 53 10.03 -1.63 3.69
C ALA A 53 9.73 -2.55 2.49
N ASN A 54 8.71 -2.21 1.70
CA ASN A 54 8.35 -2.93 0.47
C ASN A 54 9.37 -2.73 -0.65
N SER A 55 9.98 -1.55 -0.74
CA SER A 55 11.05 -1.26 -1.69
C SER A 55 12.32 -2.06 -1.36
N GLU A 56 12.73 -2.11 -0.09
CA GLU A 56 13.84 -2.96 0.37
C GLU A 56 13.61 -4.45 0.03
N LEU A 57 12.38 -4.91 0.22
CA LEU A 57 11.98 -6.28 -0.07
C LEU A 57 12.02 -6.61 -1.56
N SER A 58 11.68 -5.65 -2.42
CA SER A 58 11.80 -5.77 -3.86
C SER A 58 13.27 -5.81 -4.29
N GLY A 59 14.11 -4.94 -3.71
CA GLY A 59 15.56 -4.92 -3.93
C GLY A 59 16.24 -6.25 -3.56
N PHE A 60 15.76 -6.95 -2.51
CA PHE A 60 16.29 -8.26 -2.14
C PHE A 60 16.25 -9.28 -3.29
N PHE A 61 15.17 -9.33 -4.07
CA PHE A 61 15.05 -10.31 -5.17
C PHE A 61 16.06 -10.05 -6.28
N GLU A 62 16.30 -8.78 -6.60
CA GLU A 62 17.29 -8.37 -7.60
C GLU A 62 18.71 -8.72 -7.13
N SER A 63 19.05 -8.38 -5.88
CA SER A 63 20.34 -8.72 -5.28
C SER A 63 20.56 -10.24 -5.20
N ALA A 64 19.52 -11.01 -4.85
CA ALA A 64 19.60 -12.46 -4.79
C ALA A 64 19.85 -13.07 -6.18
N PHE A 65 19.17 -12.57 -7.21
CA PHE A 65 19.35 -13.04 -8.59
C PHE A 65 20.74 -12.71 -9.13
N THR A 66 21.21 -11.48 -8.93
CA THR A 66 22.56 -11.05 -9.36
C THR A 66 23.68 -11.82 -8.65
N THR A 67 23.52 -12.06 -7.34
CA THR A 67 24.46 -12.88 -6.55
C THR A 67 24.58 -14.31 -7.10
N LEU A 68 23.45 -14.98 -7.38
CA LEU A 68 23.46 -16.32 -7.94
C LEU A 68 24.13 -16.37 -9.32
N LYS A 69 23.88 -15.36 -10.16
CA LYS A 69 24.49 -15.24 -11.48
C LYS A 69 26.01 -15.09 -11.37
N ALA A 70 26.49 -14.29 -10.42
CA ALA A 70 27.91 -14.10 -10.16
C ALA A 70 28.60 -15.38 -9.63
N GLN A 71 27.89 -16.17 -8.82
CA GLN A 71 28.39 -17.45 -8.30
C GLN A 71 28.42 -18.59 -9.33
N GLY A 72 27.89 -18.37 -10.54
CA GLY A 72 27.80 -19.40 -11.56
C GLY A 72 26.80 -20.51 -11.21
N ALA A 73 25.71 -20.15 -10.52
CA ALA A 73 24.66 -21.09 -10.13
C ALA A 73 24.07 -21.83 -11.35
N PRO A 74 23.60 -23.07 -11.18
CA PRO A 74 22.96 -23.83 -12.27
C PRO A 74 21.79 -23.05 -12.91
N PRO A 75 21.54 -23.20 -14.22
CA PRO A 75 20.42 -22.51 -14.89
C PRO A 75 19.05 -22.77 -14.25
N SER A 76 18.84 -23.93 -13.64
CA SER A 76 17.61 -24.28 -12.92
C SER A 76 17.39 -23.43 -11.67
N GLU A 77 18.46 -23.12 -10.93
CA GLU A 77 18.39 -22.29 -9.72
C GLU A 77 18.14 -20.82 -10.08
N LEU A 78 18.79 -20.33 -11.15
CA LEU A 78 18.55 -19.00 -11.68
C LEU A 78 17.10 -18.82 -12.14
N ALA A 79 16.56 -19.78 -12.90
CA ALA A 79 15.17 -19.76 -13.36
C ALA A 79 14.18 -19.78 -12.19
N ARG A 80 14.46 -20.52 -11.10
CA ARG A 80 13.61 -20.54 -9.90
C ARG A 80 13.56 -19.18 -9.21
N VAL A 81 14.72 -18.56 -8.99
CA VAL A 81 14.77 -17.23 -8.34
C VAL A 81 14.16 -16.15 -9.23
N GLU A 82 14.40 -16.21 -10.54
CA GLU A 82 13.75 -15.32 -11.51
C GLU A 82 12.22 -15.46 -11.49
N MET A 83 11.69 -16.68 -11.38
CA MET A 83 10.24 -16.90 -11.22
C MET A 83 9.69 -16.21 -9.97
N HIS A 84 10.36 -16.33 -8.82
CA HIS A 84 9.93 -15.68 -7.58
C HIS A 84 10.04 -14.15 -7.65
N LYS A 85 11.11 -13.64 -8.26
CA LYS A 85 11.26 -12.22 -8.56
C LYS A 85 10.09 -11.72 -9.42
N ASN A 86 9.81 -12.36 -10.55
CA ASN A 86 8.71 -11.97 -11.44
C ASN A 86 7.33 -12.04 -10.75
N THR A 87 7.15 -13.03 -9.86
CA THR A 87 5.95 -13.12 -9.02
C THR A 87 5.85 -11.91 -8.09
N ASN A 88 6.94 -11.56 -7.42
CA ASN A 88 7.00 -10.37 -6.57
C ASN A 88 6.76 -9.08 -7.35
N ASP A 89 7.38 -8.91 -8.52
CA ASP A 89 7.18 -7.73 -9.38
C ASP A 89 5.70 -7.59 -9.77
N THR A 90 5.03 -8.71 -10.06
CA THR A 90 3.57 -8.72 -10.34
C THR A 90 2.75 -8.33 -9.10
N ILE A 91 3.15 -8.77 -7.90
CA ILE A 91 2.52 -8.38 -6.64
C ILE A 91 2.66 -6.87 -6.42
N VAL A 92 3.86 -6.32 -6.62
CA VAL A 92 4.14 -4.88 -6.46
C VAL A 92 3.32 -4.07 -7.46
N GLU A 93 3.34 -4.43 -8.75
CA GLU A 93 2.60 -3.72 -9.79
C GLU A 93 1.09 -3.68 -9.49
N PHE A 94 0.54 -4.81 -9.08
CA PHE A 94 -0.87 -4.93 -8.81
C PHE A 94 -1.29 -4.23 -7.50
N THR A 95 -0.40 -4.21 -6.51
CA THR A 95 -0.62 -3.43 -5.28
C THR A 95 -0.59 -1.94 -5.56
N ARG A 96 0.37 -1.45 -6.36
CA ARG A 96 0.40 -0.05 -6.80
C ARG A 96 -0.89 0.34 -7.52
N LYS A 97 -1.40 -0.51 -8.44
CA LYS A 97 -2.68 -0.27 -9.11
C LYS A 97 -3.85 -0.13 -8.12
N MET A 98 -3.92 -1.00 -7.12
CA MET A 98 -4.96 -0.96 -6.09
C MET A 98 -4.82 0.28 -5.19
N ALA A 99 -3.60 0.58 -4.72
CA ALA A 99 -3.32 1.76 -3.90
C ALA A 99 -3.69 3.05 -4.66
N ASN A 100 -3.29 3.16 -5.93
CA ASN A 100 -3.63 4.29 -6.78
C ASN A 100 -5.14 4.36 -7.06
N ASP A 101 -5.85 3.25 -7.25
CA ASP A 101 -7.33 3.27 -7.38
C ASP A 101 -8.00 3.88 -6.15
N ILE A 102 -7.55 3.50 -4.95
CA ILE A 102 -8.06 4.05 -3.68
C ILE A 102 -7.79 5.56 -3.61
N VAL A 103 -6.57 5.99 -3.91
CA VAL A 103 -6.19 7.41 -3.84
C VAL A 103 -6.91 8.24 -4.90
N LYS A 104 -7.03 7.74 -6.14
CA LYS A 104 -7.80 8.42 -7.20
C LYS A 104 -9.26 8.63 -6.81
N ARG A 105 -9.89 7.63 -6.17
CA ARG A 105 -11.26 7.78 -5.62
C ARG A 105 -11.31 8.80 -4.50
N ASN A 106 -10.30 8.85 -3.65
CA ASN A 106 -10.20 9.86 -2.59
C ASN A 106 -10.07 11.27 -3.18
N LEU A 107 -9.19 11.46 -4.17
CA LEU A 107 -9.08 12.71 -4.93
C LEU A 107 -10.40 13.08 -5.61
N PHE A 108 -11.11 12.08 -6.16
CA PHE A 108 -12.41 12.31 -6.78
C PHE A 108 -13.42 12.89 -5.81
N ILE A 109 -13.50 12.37 -4.58
CA ILE A 109 -14.37 12.91 -3.53
C ILE A 109 -13.91 14.33 -3.13
N LEU A 110 -12.62 14.52 -2.88
CA LEU A 110 -12.04 15.80 -2.44
C LEU A 110 -12.24 16.93 -3.45
N ILE A 111 -12.10 16.65 -4.74
CA ILE A 111 -12.29 17.65 -5.81
C ILE A 111 -13.78 17.88 -6.06
N SER A 112 -14.59 16.82 -6.03
CA SER A 112 -16.04 16.90 -6.29
C SER A 112 -16.82 17.68 -5.23
N ALA A 113 -16.27 17.86 -4.03
CA ALA A 113 -16.86 18.69 -2.98
C ALA A 113 -16.85 20.19 -3.33
N LEU A 114 -15.96 20.62 -4.23
CA LEU A 114 -15.90 22.00 -4.73
C LEU A 114 -16.45 22.12 -6.15
N ASP A 115 -16.18 21.14 -7.01
CA ASP A 115 -16.74 21.07 -8.37
C ASP A 115 -17.53 19.77 -8.58
N PRO A 116 -18.86 19.81 -8.38
CA PRO A 116 -19.72 18.65 -8.53
C PRO A 116 -19.76 18.04 -9.95
N ASN A 117 -19.26 18.74 -10.97
CA ASN A 117 -19.21 18.26 -12.35
C ASN A 117 -17.95 17.45 -12.65
N THR A 118 -17.03 17.34 -11.70
CA THR A 118 -15.85 16.50 -11.84
C THR A 118 -16.27 15.07 -12.16
N THR A 119 -15.55 14.44 -13.08
CA THR A 119 -15.73 13.03 -13.45
C THR A 119 -14.51 12.21 -13.06
N PHE A 120 -14.69 10.91 -12.81
CA PHE A 120 -13.57 10.04 -12.45
C PHE A 120 -12.53 9.91 -13.58
N ASP A 121 -12.97 10.03 -14.85
CA ASP A 121 -12.10 10.00 -16.04
C ASP A 121 -11.05 11.14 -16.09
N GLU A 122 -11.30 12.25 -15.39
CA GLU A 122 -10.32 13.34 -15.24
C GLU A 122 -9.13 12.94 -14.34
N ILE A 123 -9.31 11.91 -13.52
CA ILE A 123 -8.34 11.45 -12.52
C ILE A 123 -7.81 10.07 -12.90
N ASP A 124 -8.56 9.27 -13.64
CA ASP A 124 -8.12 7.93 -14.01
C ASP A 124 -6.86 7.94 -14.89
N GLY A 125 -5.94 7.04 -14.58
CA GLY A 125 -4.68 6.86 -15.30
C GLY A 125 -3.67 8.00 -15.21
N ILE A 126 -3.82 8.97 -14.30
CA ILE A 126 -2.81 10.03 -14.11
C ILE A 126 -1.43 9.50 -13.70
N ASP A 127 -1.38 8.35 -13.03
CA ASP A 127 -0.16 7.63 -12.65
C ASP A 127 0.66 7.18 -13.87
N LYS A 128 0.00 6.95 -15.02
CA LYS A 128 0.68 6.59 -16.28
C LYS A 128 1.54 7.71 -16.86
N ALA A 129 1.35 8.95 -16.40
CA ALA A 129 2.19 10.09 -16.77
C ALA A 129 3.64 9.89 -16.30
N ILE A 130 3.82 9.21 -15.17
CA ILE A 130 5.12 8.88 -14.59
C ILE A 130 5.54 7.46 -15.01
N LEU A 131 4.66 6.47 -14.81
CA LEU A 131 5.00 5.05 -15.03
C LEU A 131 5.37 4.67 -16.46
N SER A 132 4.71 5.30 -17.43
CA SER A 132 4.87 4.96 -18.86
C SER A 132 5.10 6.17 -19.75
N GLU A 133 5.24 7.35 -19.14
CA GLU A 133 5.37 8.62 -19.83
C GLU A 133 4.28 8.90 -20.89
N ASP A 134 3.07 8.37 -20.68
CA ASP A 134 1.97 8.45 -21.65
C ASP A 134 1.57 9.92 -21.89
N PRO A 135 1.66 10.43 -23.14
CA PRO A 135 1.28 11.81 -23.44
C PRO A 135 -0.15 12.17 -23.04
N ALA A 136 -1.09 11.23 -23.18
CA ALA A 136 -2.49 11.47 -22.81
C ALA A 136 -2.66 11.60 -21.28
N ALA A 137 -1.95 10.75 -20.52
CA ALA A 137 -1.91 10.83 -19.06
C ALA A 137 -1.23 12.12 -18.58
N LYS A 138 -0.12 12.54 -19.21
CA LYS A 138 0.56 13.81 -18.91
C LYS A 138 -0.37 15.01 -19.11
N SER A 139 -1.06 15.09 -20.26
CA SER A 139 -2.03 16.17 -20.50
C SER A 139 -3.22 16.13 -19.52
N ARG A 140 -3.69 14.94 -19.14
CA ARG A 140 -4.73 14.80 -18.11
C ARG A 140 -4.25 15.30 -16.75
N LEU A 141 -3.05 14.92 -16.34
CA LEU A 141 -2.43 15.35 -15.09
C LEU A 141 -2.24 16.87 -15.05
N GLU A 142 -1.74 17.47 -16.13
CA GLU A 142 -1.59 18.94 -16.26
C GLU A 142 -2.93 19.67 -16.14
N ALA A 143 -3.99 19.13 -16.79
CA ALA A 143 -5.34 19.69 -16.70
C ALA A 143 -5.90 19.58 -15.27
N LEU A 144 -5.71 18.43 -14.62
CA LEU A 144 -6.14 18.19 -13.25
C LEU A 144 -5.44 19.14 -12.26
N ILE A 145 -4.13 19.36 -12.44
CA ILE A 145 -3.35 20.27 -11.60
C ILE A 145 -3.81 21.71 -11.78
N THR A 146 -4.03 22.14 -13.02
CA THR A 146 -4.58 23.48 -13.31
C THR A 146 -5.92 23.68 -12.63
N LYS A 147 -6.78 22.66 -12.69
CA LYS A 147 -8.09 22.62 -12.04
C LYS A 147 -7.95 22.72 -10.51
N VAL A 148 -7.14 21.87 -9.88
CA VAL A 148 -6.89 21.84 -8.44
C VAL A 148 -6.34 23.17 -7.91
N ASN A 149 -5.34 23.74 -8.58
CA ASN A 149 -4.74 25.01 -8.16
C ASN A 149 -5.70 26.20 -8.31
N GLY A 150 -6.62 26.15 -9.27
CA GLY A 150 -7.62 27.20 -9.50
C GLY A 150 -8.82 27.18 -8.56
N MET A 151 -9.01 26.12 -7.77
CA MET A 151 -10.23 25.92 -6.96
C MET A 151 -10.20 26.52 -5.57
N GLY A 152 -9.03 26.89 -5.04
CA GLY A 152 -8.90 27.29 -3.63
C GLY A 152 -9.29 26.17 -2.66
N LEU A 153 -8.88 24.92 -2.98
CA LEU A 153 -9.15 23.71 -2.18
C LEU A 153 -8.58 23.80 -0.75
N MET A 154 -7.46 24.51 -0.62
CA MET A 154 -6.73 24.73 0.62
C MET A 154 -6.85 26.20 1.04
N LYS A 155 -6.87 26.45 2.36
CA LYS A 155 -6.64 27.79 2.89
C LYS A 155 -5.26 28.27 2.46
N GLU A 156 -5.15 29.54 2.10
CA GLU A 156 -3.86 30.22 2.08
C GLU A 156 -3.32 30.18 3.51
N GLU A 157 -2.29 29.39 3.77
CA GLU A 157 -1.60 29.41 5.06
C GLU A 157 -0.74 30.68 5.12
N GLU A 158 -0.87 31.46 6.20
CA GLU A 158 0.17 32.41 6.60
C GLU A 158 1.44 31.59 6.83
N GLU A 159 2.53 31.92 6.14
CA GLU A 159 3.86 31.27 6.24
C GLU A 159 4.19 30.91 7.70
N GLY A 160 4.13 29.61 8.04
CA GLY A 160 4.26 29.15 9.42
C GLY A 160 4.53 27.66 9.56
N GLU A 161 5.81 27.31 9.49
CA GLU A 161 6.50 26.15 10.09
C GLU A 161 5.68 24.85 10.30
N HIS A 162 5.52 24.04 9.25
CA HIS A 162 5.46 22.59 9.44
C HIS A 162 6.26 21.83 8.39
N ALA A 163 7.18 21.02 8.94
CA ALA A 163 8.08 20.04 8.35
C ALA A 163 8.06 19.93 6.82
N ASP A 164 9.11 20.49 6.24
CA ASP A 164 9.83 19.98 5.08
C ASP A 164 9.86 18.44 5.09
N HIS A 165 8.83 17.82 4.52
CA HIS A 165 8.97 16.51 3.92
C HIS A 165 9.80 16.75 2.69
N GLY A 166 11.11 16.57 2.85
CA GLY A 166 12.13 16.84 1.85
C GLY A 166 11.87 16.04 0.59
N ASP A 167 11.06 16.61 -0.29
CA ASP A 167 11.30 16.63 -1.72
C ASP A 167 10.62 17.89 -2.26
N ASP A 168 11.37 19.00 -2.21
CA ASP A 168 11.13 20.16 -3.07
C ASP A 168 11.39 19.73 -4.53
N HIS A 169 10.53 18.86 -5.06
CA HIS A 169 10.40 18.68 -6.48
C HIS A 169 9.82 19.98 -7.04
N GLU A 170 10.71 20.90 -7.45
CA GLU A 170 10.44 21.91 -8.48
C GLU A 170 10.13 21.20 -9.81
N GLY A 171 9.05 20.42 -9.83
CA GLY A 171 8.59 19.63 -10.96
C GLY A 171 7.38 20.28 -11.64
N PRO A 172 7.11 19.94 -12.91
CA PRO A 172 5.96 20.46 -13.66
C PRO A 172 4.60 20.07 -13.05
N PHE A 173 4.59 19.14 -12.09
CA PHE A 173 3.38 18.57 -11.49
C PHE A 173 3.03 19.10 -10.08
N LYS A 174 3.64 20.22 -9.64
CA LYS A 174 3.38 20.81 -8.32
C LYS A 174 1.93 21.30 -8.17
N ASN A 175 1.24 20.80 -7.15
CA ASN A 175 -0.11 21.22 -6.77
C ASN A 175 -0.33 21.15 -5.25
N VAL A 176 -1.48 21.63 -4.79
CA VAL A 176 -1.81 21.78 -3.35
C VAL A 176 -2.44 20.54 -2.70
N LEU A 177 -2.80 19.50 -3.46
CA LEU A 177 -3.63 18.39 -2.97
C LEU A 177 -2.93 17.03 -2.98
N PHE A 178 -2.10 16.74 -3.98
CA PHE A 178 -1.49 15.43 -4.15
C PHE A 178 -0.11 15.52 -4.80
N ASP A 179 0.62 14.43 -4.76
CA ASP A 179 1.89 14.22 -5.45
C ASP A 179 1.93 12.80 -6.03
N ILE A 180 2.82 12.60 -7.00
CA ILE A 180 3.08 11.29 -7.59
C ILE A 180 4.58 11.07 -7.51
N ASP A 181 5.01 10.03 -6.82
CA ASP A 181 6.43 9.71 -6.68
C ASP A 181 7.01 9.05 -7.94
N ASP A 182 8.33 8.86 -7.95
CA ASP A 182 9.05 8.25 -9.06
C ASP A 182 8.64 6.79 -9.32
N ASP A 183 8.16 6.09 -8.28
CA ASP A 183 7.61 4.73 -8.37
C ASP A 183 6.15 4.73 -8.87
N GLY A 184 5.57 5.91 -9.10
CA GLY A 184 4.21 6.13 -9.60
C GLY A 184 3.10 5.88 -8.58
N TYR A 185 3.37 5.90 -7.28
CA TYR A 185 2.34 5.97 -6.25
C TYR A 185 1.82 7.41 -6.13
N ILE A 186 0.51 7.53 -5.98
CA ILE A 186 -0.15 8.82 -5.75
C ILE A 186 -0.31 9.00 -4.23
N HIS A 187 0.12 10.14 -3.72
CA HIS A 187 0.00 10.51 -2.30
C HIS A 187 -0.89 11.72 -2.12
N ILE A 188 -1.64 11.76 -1.01
CA ILE A 188 -2.48 12.89 -0.67
C ILE A 188 -1.74 13.74 0.35
N LYS A 189 -1.68 15.05 0.08
CA LYS A 189 -1.04 16.02 0.97
C LYS A 189 -1.89 16.26 2.21
N ASP A 190 -1.28 16.88 3.21
CA ASP A 190 -1.96 17.21 4.47
C ASP A 190 -3.29 17.92 4.23
N LEU A 191 -4.37 17.36 4.77
CA LEU A 191 -5.71 17.93 4.69
C LEU A 191 -5.96 19.00 5.77
N GLY A 192 -4.94 19.39 6.54
CA GLY A 192 -4.95 20.46 7.54
C GLY A 192 -5.50 21.79 7.03
N GLY A 193 -5.13 22.18 5.80
CA GLY A 193 -5.63 23.39 5.15
C GLY A 193 -6.97 23.22 4.39
N TYR A 194 -7.50 21.99 4.27
CA TYR A 194 -8.62 21.71 3.37
C TYR A 194 -9.89 22.48 3.76
N MET A 195 -10.60 23.05 2.77
CA MET A 195 -11.70 23.99 3.00
C MET A 195 -13.05 23.31 3.31
N LYS A 196 -13.31 22.15 2.71
CA LYS A 196 -14.61 21.45 2.75
C LYS A 196 -14.63 20.26 3.70
N LYS A 197 -13.84 20.29 4.79
CA LYS A 197 -13.66 19.14 5.69
C LYS A 197 -14.95 18.60 6.31
N ASP A 198 -15.97 19.45 6.41
CA ASP A 198 -17.29 19.15 6.94
C ASP A 198 -18.33 18.86 5.85
N ASP A 199 -17.91 18.56 4.61
CA ASP A 199 -18.83 18.10 3.57
C ASP A 199 -19.26 16.66 3.83
N TYR A 200 -20.56 16.44 4.04
CA TYR A 200 -21.15 15.13 4.33
C TYR A 200 -21.83 14.50 3.10
N ASP A 201 -22.20 15.33 2.13
CA ASP A 201 -23.03 14.94 1.01
C ASP A 201 -22.21 14.29 -0.11
N THR A 202 -20.99 14.76 -0.36
CA THR A 202 -20.15 14.26 -1.46
C THR A 202 -19.74 12.80 -1.28
N PRO A 203 -19.24 12.35 -0.11
CA PRO A 203 -18.95 10.93 0.11
C PRO A 203 -20.19 10.05 -0.05
N THR A 204 -21.34 10.51 0.47
CA THR A 204 -22.61 9.80 0.36
C THR A 204 -23.02 9.64 -1.11
N ARG A 205 -22.99 10.73 -1.88
CA ARG A 205 -23.39 10.76 -3.29
C ARG A 205 -22.50 9.88 -4.17
N LEU A 206 -21.18 9.92 -3.95
CA LEU A 206 -20.22 9.27 -4.85
C LEU A 206 -19.93 7.82 -4.47
N MET A 207 -19.89 7.49 -3.18
CA MET A 207 -19.51 6.15 -2.71
C MET A 207 -20.69 5.34 -2.19
N ALA A 208 -21.62 5.95 -1.46
CA ALA A 208 -22.74 5.22 -0.88
C ALA A 208 -23.88 5.05 -1.89
N GLY A 209 -24.57 6.12 -2.26
CA GLY A 209 -25.74 6.10 -3.15
C GLY A 209 -27.01 6.65 -2.48
N PRO A 210 -28.12 6.77 -3.21
CA PRO A 210 -29.36 7.36 -2.70
C PRO A 210 -30.07 6.51 -1.64
N ASP A 211 -29.87 5.20 -1.65
CA ASP A 211 -30.48 4.25 -0.70
C ASP A 211 -29.68 2.92 -0.64
N PHE A 212 -30.00 2.07 0.34
CA PHE A 212 -29.25 0.82 0.60
C PHE A 212 -29.37 -0.24 -0.48
N GLU A 213 -30.26 -0.07 -1.47
CA GLU A 213 -30.42 -0.98 -2.61
C GLU A 213 -29.61 -0.49 -3.82
N HIS A 214 -29.48 0.82 -3.98
CA HIS A 214 -28.80 1.47 -5.10
C HIS A 214 -27.43 2.01 -4.68
N ILE A 215 -26.46 1.12 -4.51
CA ILE A 215 -25.07 1.53 -4.25
C ILE A 215 -24.52 2.32 -5.46
N ALA A 216 -23.85 3.44 -5.20
CA ALA A 216 -23.18 4.25 -6.21
C ALA A 216 -22.12 3.43 -6.97
N GLU A 217 -21.91 3.76 -8.25
CA GLU A 217 -21.04 3.00 -9.15
C GLU A 217 -19.59 2.96 -8.64
N GLU A 218 -19.06 4.10 -8.17
CA GLU A 218 -17.72 4.16 -7.60
C GLU A 218 -17.59 3.38 -6.28
N GLY A 219 -18.66 3.30 -5.49
CA GLY A 219 -18.71 2.45 -4.29
C GLY A 219 -18.62 0.97 -4.63
N LYS A 220 -19.34 0.53 -5.68
CA LYS A 220 -19.29 -0.85 -6.18
C LYS A 220 -17.90 -1.18 -6.71
N HIS A 221 -17.35 -0.34 -7.59
CA HIS A 221 -16.01 -0.55 -8.15
C HIS A 221 -14.94 -0.60 -7.07
N PHE A 222 -15.02 0.25 -6.04
CA PHE A 222 -14.10 0.21 -4.91
C PHE A 222 -14.11 -1.17 -4.20
N MET A 223 -15.29 -1.69 -3.86
CA MET A 223 -15.42 -2.99 -3.20
C MET A 223 -14.99 -4.15 -4.10
N GLU A 224 -15.38 -4.13 -5.37
CA GLU A 224 -14.99 -5.14 -6.36
C GLU A 224 -13.48 -5.15 -6.59
N ASN A 225 -12.84 -3.99 -6.68
CA ASN A 225 -11.40 -3.87 -6.85
C ASN A 225 -10.64 -4.44 -5.66
N ILE A 226 -11.10 -4.19 -4.42
CA ILE A 226 -10.50 -4.78 -3.21
C ILE A 226 -10.64 -6.32 -3.22
N GLN A 227 -11.82 -6.83 -3.58
CA GLN A 227 -12.05 -8.26 -3.67
C GLN A 227 -11.20 -8.92 -4.76
N ASN A 228 -11.13 -8.30 -5.94
CA ASN A 228 -10.28 -8.72 -7.05
C ASN A 228 -8.81 -8.69 -6.65
N TYR A 229 -8.40 -7.65 -5.91
CA TYR A 229 -7.05 -7.51 -5.39
C TYR A 229 -6.67 -8.66 -4.46
N ARG A 230 -7.48 -8.87 -3.41
CA ARG A 230 -7.32 -10.00 -2.47
C ARG A 230 -7.20 -11.33 -3.20
N ASN A 231 -8.16 -11.62 -4.09
CA ASN A 231 -8.27 -12.89 -4.79
C ASN A 231 -7.03 -13.15 -5.67
N LYS A 232 -6.64 -12.15 -6.46
CA LYS A 232 -5.48 -12.25 -7.35
C LYS A 232 -4.19 -12.38 -6.56
N LEU A 233 -4.04 -11.69 -5.42
CA LEU A 233 -2.86 -11.83 -4.57
C LEU A 233 -2.73 -13.24 -3.97
N CYS A 234 -3.84 -13.79 -3.47
CA CYS A 234 -3.88 -15.18 -2.99
C CYS A 234 -3.50 -16.18 -4.10
N SER A 235 -4.02 -15.97 -5.32
CA SER A 235 -3.64 -16.77 -6.48
C SER A 235 -2.16 -16.61 -6.84
N LEU A 236 -1.58 -15.40 -6.80
CA LEU A 236 -0.14 -15.22 -7.09
C LEU A 236 0.75 -15.96 -6.08
N ILE A 237 0.30 -16.10 -4.84
CA ILE A 237 1.00 -16.88 -3.82
C ILE A 237 0.86 -18.37 -4.10
N ALA A 238 -0.37 -18.85 -4.34
CA ALA A 238 -0.67 -20.27 -4.38
C ALA A 238 -0.45 -20.93 -5.75
N ASP A 239 -0.60 -20.20 -6.86
CA ASP A 239 -0.55 -20.74 -8.22
C ASP A 239 0.91 -20.96 -8.64
N HIS A 240 1.51 -22.04 -8.14
CA HIS A 240 2.86 -22.45 -8.47
C HIS A 240 2.96 -24.00 -8.54
N PRO A 241 3.99 -24.55 -9.23
CA PRO A 241 4.20 -25.98 -9.22
C PRO A 241 4.67 -26.47 -7.85
N SER A 242 4.32 -27.71 -7.50
CA SER A 242 4.90 -28.39 -6.33
C SER A 242 6.37 -28.76 -6.58
N ASP A 243 7.07 -29.10 -5.50
CA ASP A 243 8.33 -29.83 -5.61
C ASP A 243 8.11 -31.16 -6.34
N THR A 244 9.17 -31.68 -6.97
CA THR A 244 9.13 -32.99 -7.61
C THR A 244 9.03 -34.07 -6.53
N MET A 245 7.95 -34.84 -6.56
CA MET A 245 7.69 -35.92 -5.62
C MET A 245 8.65 -37.10 -5.84
N GLU A 246 8.71 -38.03 -4.88
CA GLU A 246 9.55 -39.24 -4.98
C GLU A 246 9.21 -40.12 -6.20
N ASP A 247 7.98 -40.05 -6.70
CA ASP A 247 7.51 -40.74 -7.90
C ASP A 247 7.75 -39.95 -9.21
N GLY A 248 8.38 -38.78 -9.14
CA GLY A 248 8.63 -37.88 -10.27
C GLY A 248 7.43 -37.02 -10.69
N SER A 249 6.28 -37.09 -9.99
CA SER A 249 5.12 -36.26 -10.28
C SER A 249 5.26 -34.83 -9.74
N VAL A 250 4.62 -33.88 -10.43
CA VAL A 250 4.54 -32.47 -10.04
C VAL A 250 3.08 -32.03 -10.10
N TYR A 251 2.55 -31.51 -8.99
CA TYR A 251 1.21 -30.93 -8.95
C TYR A 251 1.27 -29.47 -9.39
N GLN A 252 0.21 -29.01 -10.04
CA GLN A 252 0.00 -27.59 -10.32
C GLN A 252 -1.03 -27.09 -9.32
N TYR A 253 -0.58 -26.33 -8.34
CA TYR A 253 -1.49 -25.67 -7.41
C TYR A 253 -2.29 -24.61 -8.15
N LYS A 254 -3.57 -24.49 -7.79
CA LYS A 254 -4.47 -23.50 -8.35
C LYS A 254 -5.48 -23.10 -7.29
N PHE A 255 -5.41 -21.84 -6.88
CA PHE A 255 -6.30 -21.29 -5.88
C PHE A 255 -7.73 -21.20 -6.41
N ASP A 256 -8.68 -21.67 -5.61
CA ASP A 256 -10.09 -21.69 -5.94
C ASP A 256 -10.84 -20.69 -5.06
N THR A 257 -10.98 -19.46 -5.56
CA THR A 257 -11.63 -18.37 -4.84
C THR A 257 -13.12 -18.60 -4.61
N SER A 258 -13.76 -19.50 -5.38
CA SER A 258 -15.20 -19.78 -5.27
C SER A 258 -15.58 -20.58 -4.02
N ALA A 259 -14.59 -21.16 -3.34
CA ALA A 259 -14.79 -21.95 -2.13
C ALA A 259 -14.96 -21.10 -0.85
N PHE A 260 -14.87 -19.77 -0.95
CA PHE A 260 -15.00 -18.87 0.19
C PHE A 260 -16.29 -18.06 0.12
N GLU A 261 -16.93 -17.92 1.28
CA GLU A 261 -18.08 -17.03 1.46
C GLU A 261 -17.62 -15.75 2.18
N ASN A 262 -18.15 -14.60 1.76
CA ASN A 262 -17.91 -13.35 2.46
C ASN A 262 -18.76 -13.31 3.74
N PRO A 263 -18.22 -12.85 4.87
CA PRO A 263 -18.95 -12.79 6.12
C PRO A 263 -19.99 -11.67 6.05
N LYS A 264 -21.22 -11.96 6.51
CA LYS A 264 -22.28 -10.95 6.59
C LYS A 264 -21.89 -9.79 7.53
N PHE A 265 -21.23 -10.10 8.65
CA PHE A 265 -20.80 -9.14 9.67
C PHE A 265 -19.42 -9.50 10.23
N LEU A 266 -18.67 -8.49 10.67
CA LEU A 266 -17.40 -8.63 11.41
C LEU A 266 -17.33 -7.62 12.57
N ASN A 267 -18.39 -7.59 13.37
CA ASN A 267 -18.60 -6.54 14.38
C ASN A 267 -17.89 -6.82 15.71
N SER A 268 -17.64 -8.10 16.01
CA SER A 268 -16.98 -8.53 17.25
C SER A 268 -15.70 -9.32 17.00
N GLU A 269 -14.86 -9.41 18.03
CA GLU A 269 -13.67 -10.27 18.00
C GLU A 269 -14.05 -11.75 17.78
N ALA A 270 -15.18 -12.19 18.35
CA ALA A 270 -15.72 -13.53 18.13
C ALA A 270 -16.07 -13.76 16.65
N ASP A 271 -16.71 -12.79 15.97
CA ASP A 271 -17.03 -12.90 14.54
C ASP A 271 -15.75 -13.04 13.70
N ARG A 272 -14.72 -12.24 14.01
CA ARG A 272 -13.42 -12.28 13.34
C ARG A 272 -12.72 -13.62 13.54
N ASN A 273 -12.74 -14.15 14.75
CA ASN A 273 -12.16 -15.46 15.06
C ASN A 273 -12.91 -16.60 14.38
N ASN A 274 -14.24 -16.54 14.34
CA ASN A 274 -15.07 -17.51 13.63
C ASN A 274 -14.82 -17.49 12.12
N PHE A 275 -14.77 -16.30 11.52
CA PHE A 275 -14.45 -16.15 10.11
C PHE A 275 -13.04 -16.66 9.79
N LYS A 276 -12.04 -16.33 10.62
CA LYS A 276 -10.69 -16.87 10.48
C LYS A 276 -10.67 -18.41 10.53
N ALA A 277 -11.41 -19.01 11.46
CA ALA A 277 -11.52 -20.47 11.58
C ALA A 277 -12.20 -21.11 10.37
N GLN A 278 -13.21 -20.44 9.78
CA GLN A 278 -13.85 -20.88 8.54
C GLN A 278 -12.85 -20.86 7.37
N VAL A 279 -12.11 -19.75 7.21
CA VAL A 279 -11.06 -19.62 6.19
C VAL A 279 -10.00 -20.71 6.39
N ASP A 280 -9.52 -20.94 7.61
CA ASP A 280 -8.57 -22.01 7.93
C ASP A 280 -9.11 -23.39 7.53
N SER A 281 -10.37 -23.69 7.86
CA SER A 281 -11.01 -24.96 7.49
C SER A 281 -11.14 -25.14 5.98
N THR A 282 -11.47 -24.07 5.25
CA THR A 282 -11.54 -24.12 3.78
C THR A 282 -10.16 -24.35 3.18
N LEU A 283 -9.13 -23.67 3.69
CA LEU A 283 -7.74 -23.88 3.26
C LEU A 283 -7.24 -25.29 3.58
N ASP A 284 -7.63 -25.87 4.72
CA ASP A 284 -7.33 -27.27 5.05
C ASP A 284 -7.88 -28.26 4.03
N VAL A 285 -9.09 -28.01 3.51
CA VAL A 285 -9.66 -28.80 2.42
C VAL A 285 -8.86 -28.60 1.14
N MET A 286 -8.48 -27.37 0.81
CA MET A 286 -7.67 -27.07 -0.38
C MET A 286 -6.29 -27.74 -0.35
N VAL A 287 -5.63 -27.80 0.81
CA VAL A 287 -4.36 -28.52 0.95
C VAL A 287 -4.56 -30.01 0.68
N LYS A 288 -5.61 -30.61 1.27
CA LYS A 288 -5.93 -32.04 1.06
C LYS A 288 -6.25 -32.36 -0.40
N GLU A 289 -6.93 -31.44 -1.08
CA GLU A 289 -7.24 -31.52 -2.50
C GLU A 289 -6.04 -31.18 -3.41
N LYS A 290 -4.88 -30.83 -2.84
CA LYS A 290 -3.67 -30.40 -3.56
C LYS A 290 -3.93 -29.19 -4.47
N LYS A 291 -4.81 -28.28 -4.03
CA LYS A 291 -5.07 -26.99 -4.67
C LYS A 291 -4.09 -25.90 -4.22
N ILE A 292 -3.56 -26.00 -3.00
CA ILE A 292 -2.53 -25.10 -2.46
C ILE A 292 -1.46 -25.89 -1.69
N ALA A 293 -0.28 -25.30 -1.52
CA ALA A 293 0.76 -25.84 -0.65
C ALA A 293 0.45 -25.54 0.84
N GLU A 294 0.78 -26.48 1.74
CA GLU A 294 0.65 -26.29 3.19
C GLU A 294 1.44 -25.07 3.68
N ALA A 295 2.62 -24.83 3.09
CA ALA A 295 3.47 -23.68 3.44
C ALA A 295 2.78 -22.33 3.18
N ASP A 296 1.85 -22.26 2.23
CA ASP A 296 1.18 -21.02 1.82
C ASP A 296 -0.06 -20.71 2.65
N LYS A 297 -0.58 -21.72 3.35
CA LYS A 297 -1.85 -21.65 4.08
C LYS A 297 -1.93 -20.42 4.97
N HIS A 298 -0.90 -20.18 5.79
CA HIS A 298 -0.91 -19.08 6.74
C HIS A 298 -0.87 -17.71 6.05
N ALA A 299 -0.02 -17.54 5.03
CA ALA A 299 0.06 -16.30 4.28
C ALA A 299 -1.28 -15.99 3.58
N ILE A 300 -1.87 -16.99 2.90
CA ILE A 300 -3.16 -16.85 2.22
C ILE A 300 -4.26 -16.52 3.23
N ARG A 301 -4.34 -17.20 4.36
CA ARG A 301 -5.32 -16.92 5.42
C ARG A 301 -5.21 -15.47 5.89
N ASP A 302 -4.01 -15.03 6.24
CA ASP A 302 -3.81 -13.72 6.85
C ASP A 302 -4.17 -12.60 5.85
N ILE A 303 -3.82 -12.77 4.57
CA ILE A 303 -4.24 -11.87 3.48
C ILE A 303 -5.75 -11.90 3.29
N TYR A 304 -6.33 -13.10 3.20
CA TYR A 304 -7.75 -13.27 2.91
C TYR A 304 -8.60 -12.66 4.01
N VAL A 305 -8.29 -12.94 5.28
CA VAL A 305 -9.01 -12.40 6.43
C VAL A 305 -8.87 -10.89 6.51
N ARG A 306 -7.66 -10.36 6.30
CA ARG A 306 -7.39 -8.93 6.43
C ARG A 306 -8.05 -8.08 5.34
N MET A 307 -8.05 -8.56 4.11
CA MET A 307 -8.63 -7.82 2.97
C MET A 307 -10.13 -8.08 2.78
N THR A 308 -10.75 -8.97 3.57
CA THR A 308 -12.18 -9.24 3.45
C THR A 308 -13.00 -8.16 4.15
N ILE A 309 -13.75 -7.42 3.35
CA ILE A 309 -14.76 -6.48 3.82
C ILE A 309 -16.06 -7.25 4.08
N PRO A 310 -16.72 -7.07 5.24
CA PRO A 310 -18.01 -7.70 5.50
C PRO A 310 -19.09 -7.12 4.60
N GLU A 311 -20.12 -7.89 4.26
CA GLU A 311 -21.20 -7.41 3.41
C GLU A 311 -22.00 -6.27 4.06
N LYS A 312 -22.19 -6.37 5.37
CA LYS A 312 -23.02 -5.45 6.14
C LYS A 312 -22.35 -5.00 7.44
N VAL A 313 -22.82 -3.87 7.93
CA VAL A 313 -22.55 -3.38 9.28
C VAL A 313 -23.85 -3.11 10.01
N MET A 314 -23.78 -3.09 11.34
CA MET A 314 -24.92 -2.77 12.20
C MET A 314 -24.80 -1.34 12.70
N ASN A 315 -25.79 -0.50 12.42
CA ASN A 315 -25.87 0.85 12.98
C ASN A 315 -27.25 1.06 13.61
N HIS A 316 -27.30 1.52 14.87
CA HIS A 316 -28.56 1.70 15.63
C HIS A 316 -29.58 0.54 15.52
N GLY A 317 -29.10 -0.70 15.46
CA GLY A 317 -29.96 -1.90 15.38
C GLY A 317 -30.55 -2.18 13.99
N LYS A 318 -30.10 -1.47 12.95
CA LYS A 318 -30.43 -1.75 11.55
C LYS A 318 -29.20 -2.23 10.79
N GLU A 319 -29.42 -3.12 9.82
CA GLU A 319 -28.36 -3.61 8.93
C GLU A 319 -28.19 -2.66 7.74
N TYR A 320 -26.94 -2.27 7.46
CA TYR A 320 -26.58 -1.42 6.33
C TYR A 320 -25.53 -2.15 5.49
N PRO A 321 -25.51 -1.99 4.16
CA PRO A 321 -24.34 -2.38 3.38
C PRO A 321 -23.09 -1.68 3.95
N TRP A 322 -21.95 -2.37 3.97
CA TRP A 322 -20.74 -1.83 4.60
C TRP A 322 -20.34 -0.45 4.06
N ILE A 323 -20.49 -0.23 2.74
CA ILE A 323 -20.17 1.04 2.09
C ILE A 323 -20.97 2.22 2.66
N PHE A 324 -22.25 2.01 2.99
CA PHE A 324 -23.06 3.03 3.66
C PHE A 324 -22.55 3.29 5.07
N GLY A 325 -22.13 2.26 5.79
CA GLY A 325 -21.53 2.41 7.11
C GLY A 325 -20.28 3.29 7.15
N GLN A 326 -19.53 3.37 6.03
CA GLN A 326 -18.30 4.14 5.95
C GLN A 326 -18.50 5.53 5.34
N PHE A 327 -19.39 5.67 4.37
CA PHE A 327 -19.48 6.87 3.53
C PHE A 327 -20.83 7.62 3.62
N ASP A 328 -21.88 7.02 4.19
CA ASP A 328 -23.18 7.68 4.35
C ASP A 328 -23.16 8.69 5.50
N HIS A 329 -23.41 9.96 5.18
CA HIS A 329 -23.34 11.09 6.10
C HIS A 329 -22.02 11.12 6.92
N ALA A 330 -20.92 10.68 6.32
CA ALA A 330 -19.59 10.79 6.89
C ALA A 330 -18.96 12.12 6.45
N PRO A 331 -18.29 12.87 7.35
CA PRO A 331 -17.50 14.02 6.92
C PRO A 331 -16.43 13.57 5.93
N ILE A 332 -16.14 14.38 4.92
CA ILE A 332 -15.19 14.02 3.85
C ILE A 332 -13.80 13.64 4.37
N VAL A 333 -13.31 14.27 5.44
CA VAL A 333 -12.02 13.89 6.05
C VAL A 333 -12.07 12.51 6.73
N ALA A 334 -13.24 12.09 7.22
CA ALA A 334 -13.43 10.75 7.76
C ALA A 334 -13.48 9.73 6.63
N ALA A 335 -14.19 10.03 5.54
CA ALA A 335 -14.19 9.21 4.33
C ALA A 335 -12.77 9.05 3.75
N SER A 336 -11.99 10.14 3.73
CA SER A 336 -10.60 10.15 3.30
C SER A 336 -9.74 9.26 4.21
N ALA A 337 -9.87 9.38 5.53
CA ALA A 337 -9.16 8.53 6.48
C ALA A 337 -9.52 7.03 6.35
N VAL A 338 -10.77 6.70 6.02
CA VAL A 338 -11.17 5.30 5.72
C VAL A 338 -10.43 4.80 4.48
N MET A 339 -10.38 5.60 3.41
CA MET A 339 -9.65 5.23 2.19
C MET A 339 -8.15 5.05 2.46
N THR A 340 -7.52 5.98 3.18
CA THR A 340 -6.11 5.85 3.57
C THR A 340 -5.87 4.64 4.47
N SER A 341 -6.80 4.30 5.37
CA SER A 341 -6.72 3.06 6.17
C SER A 341 -6.74 1.81 5.28
N VAL A 342 -7.63 1.76 4.29
CA VAL A 342 -7.71 0.62 3.34
C VAL A 342 -6.44 0.55 2.48
N ARG A 343 -5.91 1.69 2.04
CA ARG A 343 -4.62 1.77 1.34
C ARG A 343 -3.48 1.21 2.20
N SER A 344 -3.44 1.56 3.49
CA SER A 344 -2.45 1.01 4.42
C SER A 344 -2.55 -0.51 4.53
N ASP A 345 -3.77 -1.06 4.62
CA ASP A 345 -3.98 -2.52 4.63
C ASP A 345 -3.48 -3.19 3.34
N VAL A 346 -3.73 -2.59 2.17
CA VAL A 346 -3.24 -3.06 0.87
C VAL A 346 -1.71 -3.17 0.85
N LEU A 347 -1.01 -2.13 1.31
CA LEU A 347 0.46 -2.11 1.34
C LEU A 347 1.06 -3.07 2.37
N GLN A 348 0.41 -3.24 3.52
CA GLN A 348 0.82 -4.20 4.54
C GLN A 348 0.62 -5.65 4.06
N VAL A 349 -0.43 -5.90 3.28
CA VAL A 349 -0.71 -7.19 2.68
C VAL A 349 0.28 -7.51 1.55
N GLN A 350 0.71 -6.52 0.76
CA GLN A 350 1.87 -6.69 -0.13
C GLN A 350 3.10 -7.12 0.67
N ASN A 351 3.43 -6.44 1.77
CA ASN A 351 4.59 -6.78 2.58
C ASN A 351 4.57 -8.25 3.03
N LEU A 352 3.41 -8.71 3.51
CA LEU A 352 3.18 -10.10 3.92
C LEU A 352 3.40 -11.07 2.74
N ALA A 353 2.81 -10.78 1.58
CA ALA A 353 2.93 -11.60 0.39
C ALA A 353 4.37 -11.68 -0.11
N SER A 354 5.03 -10.54 -0.27
CA SER A 354 6.41 -10.44 -0.72
C SER A 354 7.38 -11.11 0.27
N THR A 355 7.12 -11.03 1.58
CA THR A 355 7.93 -11.71 2.61
C THR A 355 7.78 -13.22 2.51
N HIS A 356 6.55 -13.68 2.25
CA HIS A 356 6.28 -15.09 2.00
C HIS A 356 7.00 -15.58 0.74
N ILE A 357 6.94 -14.85 -0.37
CA ILE A 357 7.69 -15.19 -1.58
C ILE A 357 9.21 -15.16 -1.34
N LYS A 358 9.72 -14.19 -0.58
CA LYS A 358 11.14 -14.11 -0.18
C LYS A 358 11.57 -15.37 0.58
N SER A 359 10.73 -15.93 1.44
CA SER A 359 11.06 -17.15 2.19
C SER A 359 11.33 -18.37 1.29
N ARG A 360 10.84 -18.36 0.04
CA ARG A 360 11.10 -19.40 -0.97
C ARG A 360 12.49 -19.26 -1.61
N VAL A 361 13.09 -18.08 -1.53
CA VAL A 361 14.43 -17.78 -2.07
C VAL A 361 15.49 -18.05 -1.00
N LYS A 362 16.09 -19.24 -1.05
CA LYS A 362 17.16 -19.67 -0.11
C LYS A 362 18.55 -19.25 -0.61
N VAL A 363 18.76 -17.95 -0.82
CA VAL A 363 20.05 -17.39 -1.27
C VAL A 363 20.62 -16.52 -0.16
N GLN A 364 21.86 -16.80 0.25
CA GLN A 364 22.60 -15.87 1.10
C GLN A 364 23.04 -14.70 0.24
N ASN A 365 22.47 -13.53 0.52
CA ASN A 365 22.77 -12.32 -0.22
C ASN A 365 24.12 -11.78 0.25
N PHE A 366 25.01 -11.47 -0.69
CA PHE A 366 26.21 -10.68 -0.40
C PHE A 366 25.95 -9.29 -0.99
N ASN A 367 25.70 -8.30 -0.14
CA ASN A 367 25.65 -6.92 -0.62
C ASN A 367 27.07 -6.53 -1.04
N PHE A 368 27.25 -6.03 -2.25
CA PHE A 368 28.48 -5.37 -2.66
C PHE A 368 28.09 -3.98 -3.14
N ASN A 369 28.61 -2.95 -2.48
CA ASN A 369 28.32 -1.56 -2.84
C ASN A 369 29.40 -0.95 -3.74
N LYS A 370 30.51 -1.67 -3.95
CA LYS A 370 31.65 -1.15 -4.71
C LYS A 370 32.22 -2.21 -5.65
N ILE A 371 32.51 -1.79 -6.88
CA ILE A 371 33.10 -2.63 -7.94
C ILE A 371 34.33 -1.90 -8.46
N ASP A 372 35.52 -2.44 -8.15
CA ASP A 372 36.80 -1.87 -8.57
C ASP A 372 37.51 -2.83 -9.54
N PRO A 373 37.97 -2.36 -10.71
CA PRO A 373 38.85 -3.16 -11.56
C PRO A 373 40.26 -3.21 -10.93
N LEU A 374 40.76 -4.42 -10.71
CA LEU A 374 42.09 -4.67 -10.17
C LEU A 374 42.98 -5.29 -11.25
N ALA A 375 44.10 -4.63 -11.54
CA ALA A 375 45.12 -5.15 -12.44
C ALA A 375 46.31 -5.66 -11.60
N PHE A 376 46.53 -6.97 -11.64
CA PHE A 376 47.66 -7.61 -10.98
C PHE A 376 48.76 -7.89 -11.99
N SER A 377 49.98 -7.53 -11.62
CA SER A 377 51.20 -7.86 -12.34
C SER A 377 52.13 -8.64 -11.43
N SER A 378 52.89 -9.58 -11.99
CA SER A 378 53.96 -10.27 -11.25
C SER A 378 55.11 -9.34 -10.87
N THR A 379 55.29 -8.22 -11.59
CA THR A 379 56.32 -7.22 -11.32
C THR A 379 55.78 -5.79 -11.42
N SER A 380 56.28 -4.88 -10.59
CA SER A 380 55.95 -3.45 -10.64
C SER A 380 56.80 -2.65 -11.63
N TYR A 381 57.83 -3.28 -12.21
CA TYR A 381 58.74 -2.67 -13.18
C TYR A 381 58.90 -3.57 -14.41
N ILE A 382 59.12 -2.94 -15.56
CA ILE A 382 59.35 -3.58 -16.86
C ILE A 382 60.42 -2.80 -17.63
N ASN A 383 61.29 -3.49 -18.37
CA ASN A 383 62.24 -2.84 -19.27
C ASN A 383 61.62 -2.56 -20.63
N GLN A 384 62.18 -1.58 -21.34
CA GLN A 384 61.73 -1.24 -22.68
C GLN A 384 61.99 -2.41 -23.64
N GLY A 385 60.91 -2.96 -24.21
CA GLY A 385 60.96 -4.10 -25.14
C GLY A 385 60.51 -5.44 -24.54
N ASP A 386 60.40 -5.54 -23.22
CA ASP A 386 59.87 -6.73 -22.56
C ASP A 386 58.33 -6.76 -22.60
N SER A 387 57.74 -7.95 -22.55
CA SER A 387 56.28 -8.13 -22.44
C SER A 387 55.87 -8.45 -21.00
N LEU A 388 54.78 -7.83 -20.54
CA LEU A 388 54.24 -8.05 -19.20
C LEU A 388 52.88 -8.73 -19.24
N GLY A 389 52.76 -9.84 -18.53
CA GLY A 389 51.48 -10.49 -18.31
C GLY A 389 50.68 -9.77 -17.22
N LEU A 390 49.58 -9.11 -17.62
CA LEU A 390 48.62 -8.52 -16.69
C LEU A 390 47.44 -9.47 -16.48
N LYS A 391 47.08 -9.69 -15.21
CA LYS A 391 45.82 -10.33 -14.84
C LYS A 391 44.85 -9.26 -14.39
N VAL A 392 43.82 -9.02 -15.19
CA VAL A 392 42.75 -8.07 -14.86
C VAL A 392 41.62 -8.86 -14.22
N MET A 393 41.20 -8.44 -13.04
CA MET A 393 40.07 -9.00 -12.30
C MET A 393 39.13 -7.86 -11.91
N ILE A 394 37.84 -8.16 -11.80
CA ILE A 394 36.85 -7.24 -11.24
C ILE A 394 36.59 -7.71 -9.81
N ALA A 395 36.84 -6.83 -8.84
CA ALA A 395 36.53 -7.09 -7.44
C ALA A 395 35.23 -6.36 -7.08
N ALA A 396 34.22 -7.10 -6.64
CA ALA A 396 33.03 -6.57 -6.04
C ALA A 396 33.06 -6.85 -4.53
N TYR A 397 32.93 -5.82 -3.70
CA TYR A 397 32.97 -5.94 -2.24
C TYR A 397 32.04 -4.93 -1.57
N ASP A 398 31.66 -5.20 -0.32
CA ASP A 398 31.01 -4.23 0.55
C ASP A 398 32.09 -3.40 1.25
N SER A 399 32.08 -2.08 1.03
CA SER A 399 32.96 -1.15 1.74
C SER A 399 32.50 -0.81 3.16
N SER A 400 31.27 -1.18 3.52
CA SER A 400 30.65 -0.92 4.83
C SER A 400 30.68 -2.12 5.77
N GLU A 401 30.80 -3.34 5.23
CA GLU A 401 30.92 -4.58 6.02
C GLU A 401 32.39 -5.02 6.11
N ALA A 402 32.92 -5.04 7.33
CA ALA A 402 34.29 -5.49 7.58
C ALA A 402 34.32 -7.03 7.66
N MET A 403 34.81 -7.69 6.61
CA MET A 403 34.99 -9.14 6.60
C MET A 403 36.19 -9.57 7.45
N GLU A 404 35.98 -10.43 8.45
CA GLU A 404 37.05 -10.98 9.29
C GLU A 404 38.05 -11.78 8.43
N LEU A 405 39.20 -11.18 8.15
CA LEU A 405 40.26 -11.78 7.34
C LEU A 405 41.19 -12.59 8.24
N ARG A 406 41.22 -13.91 8.00
CA ARG A 406 42.15 -14.83 8.66
C ARG A 406 43.36 -15.07 7.76
N TYR A 407 44.55 -14.73 8.24
CA TYR A 407 45.79 -14.93 7.50
C TYR A 407 46.85 -15.60 8.39
N TRP A 408 47.81 -16.23 7.75
CA TRP A 408 48.91 -16.93 8.41
C TRP A 408 50.23 -16.33 7.93
N GLU A 409 51.12 -16.00 8.86
CA GLU A 409 52.49 -15.56 8.55
C GLU A 409 53.45 -16.75 8.48
N ASP A 410 53.14 -17.83 9.22
CA ASP A 410 53.80 -19.14 9.19
C ASP A 410 52.78 -20.27 9.49
N ASP A 411 53.22 -21.53 9.39
CA ASP A 411 52.38 -22.73 9.64
C ASP A 411 51.86 -22.83 11.08
N SER A 412 52.32 -21.97 12.00
CA SER A 412 52.03 -22.04 13.43
C SER A 412 51.18 -20.90 13.98
N SER A 413 51.06 -19.78 13.26
CA SER A 413 50.49 -18.53 13.78
C SER A 413 49.35 -18.00 12.89
N GLN A 414 48.11 -18.14 13.37
CA GLN A 414 46.92 -17.56 12.73
C GLN A 414 46.64 -16.16 13.27
N PHE A 415 46.54 -15.17 12.39
CA PHE A 415 46.18 -13.80 12.70
C PHE A 415 44.79 -13.47 12.15
N LYS A 416 44.11 -12.53 12.83
CA LYS A 416 42.79 -12.01 12.46
C LYS A 416 42.90 -10.50 12.26
N LYS A 417 42.40 -10.01 11.13
CA LYS A 417 42.21 -8.58 10.89
C LYS A 417 40.71 -8.31 10.76
N PRO A 418 40.16 -7.34 11.52
CA PRO A 418 38.76 -6.96 11.37
C PRO A 418 38.50 -6.42 9.97
#